data_AF-A0AA38RIH9-F1
#
_entry.id   AF-A0AA38RIH9-F1
#
_cell.length_a   1.000
_cell.length_b   1.000
_cell.length_c   1.000
_cell.angle_alpha   90.00
_cell.angle_beta   90.00
_cell.angle_gamma   90.00
#
_symmetry.space_group_name_H-M   'P 1'
#
loop_
_entity.id
_entity.type
_entity.pdbx_description
1 polymer ?
#
loop_
_entity_poly.entity_id
_entity_poly.type
_entity_poly.pdbx_seq_one_letter_code
_entity_poly.pdbx_strand_id
1 'polypeptide(L)'
;MSSAINQSAPGAGGASAPSNNNPPPSAAGNPPRVRKSYPCPEPGCARAFDRMTRLDAHRRREHGAGLAAAAQAAQALVQLQGQQQQGQQQQQQPQQAQQQQQQPQQQQQAEREDAVAAGPVTRSRAAAEDLRGRLAEAEAELER
;
A
#
# COMPACT_ATOMS: atom_id res chain seq x y z
N MET A 1 59.31 -33.49 -34.80
CA MET A 1 59.09 -32.08 -35.19
C MET A 1 58.10 -31.51 -34.19
N SER A 2 58.58 -31.03 -33.05
CA SER A 2 57.73 -30.52 -31.96
C SER A 2 57.81 -29.00 -31.98
N SER A 3 56.69 -28.38 -32.34
CA SER A 3 56.54 -26.95 -32.56
C SER A 3 56.61 -26.16 -31.26
N ALA A 4 57.43 -25.12 -31.27
CA ALA A 4 57.45 -24.05 -30.28
C ALA A 4 56.21 -23.15 -30.48
N ILE A 5 55.53 -22.81 -29.39
CA ILE A 5 54.59 -21.69 -29.34
C ILE A 5 54.88 -20.83 -28.11
N ASN A 6 55.34 -19.64 -28.44
CA ASN A 6 55.65 -18.48 -27.62
C ASN A 6 54.34 -17.78 -27.24
N GLN A 7 54.07 -17.55 -25.95
CA GLN A 7 53.02 -16.63 -25.51
C GLN A 7 53.45 -15.83 -24.28
N SER A 8 53.50 -14.52 -24.48
CA SER A 8 53.94 -13.47 -23.56
C SER A 8 52.78 -12.85 -22.78
N ALA A 9 53.09 -12.41 -21.54
CA ALA A 9 52.45 -11.33 -20.74
C ALA A 9 51.00 -11.61 -20.23
N PRO A 10 50.50 -10.97 -19.13
CA PRO A 10 50.84 -9.63 -18.63
C PRO A 10 50.95 -9.46 -17.10
N GLY A 11 51.39 -8.28 -16.64
CA GLY A 11 51.21 -7.89 -15.25
C GLY A 11 52.07 -6.74 -14.78
N ALA A 12 52.10 -5.61 -15.49
CA ALA A 12 52.66 -4.38 -14.95
C ALA A 12 51.83 -3.92 -13.75
N GLY A 13 52.39 -4.07 -12.55
CA GLY A 13 51.85 -3.56 -11.30
C GLY A 13 51.76 -2.03 -11.36
N GLY A 14 50.54 -1.52 -11.51
CA GLY A 14 50.23 -0.12 -11.30
C GLY A 14 50.21 0.18 -9.80
N ALA A 15 51.37 0.56 -9.25
CA ALA A 15 51.45 1.16 -7.92
C ALA A 15 50.68 2.48 -7.92
N SER A 16 49.42 2.44 -7.46
CA SER A 16 48.65 3.64 -7.15
C SER A 16 49.19 4.21 -5.85
N ALA A 17 50.02 5.24 -5.94
CA ALA A 17 50.41 6.05 -4.79
C ALA A 17 49.15 6.66 -4.13
N PRO A 18 48.98 6.59 -2.80
CA PRO A 18 47.91 7.31 -2.13
C PRO A 18 48.19 8.81 -2.24
N SER A 19 47.30 9.51 -2.94
CA SER A 19 47.31 10.97 -3.07
C SER A 19 46.89 11.59 -1.74
N ASN A 20 47.83 11.70 -0.80
CA ASN A 20 47.68 12.46 0.44
C ASN A 20 47.61 13.97 0.11
N ASN A 21 46.42 14.45 -0.25
CA ASN A 21 46.15 15.87 -0.42
C ASN A 21 45.77 16.49 0.92
N ASN A 22 46.73 16.60 1.84
CA ASN A 22 46.62 17.51 2.97
C ASN A 22 47.39 18.79 2.60
N PRO A 23 46.73 19.87 2.16
CA PRO A 23 47.44 21.10 1.83
C PRO A 23 47.98 21.77 3.10
N PRO A 24 49.20 22.34 3.09
CA PRO A 24 49.71 23.12 4.21
C PRO A 24 48.91 24.43 4.37
N PRO A 25 48.70 24.94 5.59
CA PRO A 25 48.03 26.21 5.81
C PRO A 25 49.01 27.37 5.55
N SER A 26 49.13 27.80 4.28
CA SER A 26 49.96 28.96 3.93
C SER A 26 49.10 30.12 3.42
N ALA A 27 48.86 31.04 4.36
CA ALA A 27 48.56 32.46 4.24
C ALA A 27 48.60 33.09 2.83
N ALA A 28 47.42 33.35 2.25
CA ALA A 28 47.21 34.42 1.25
C ALA A 28 45.71 34.69 1.02
N GLY A 29 45.16 35.64 1.77
CA GLY A 29 44.25 36.70 1.29
C GLY A 29 43.09 36.44 0.31
N ASN A 30 42.49 35.24 0.24
CA ASN A 30 41.24 35.02 -0.50
C ASN A 30 40.29 34.18 0.38
N PRO A 31 39.03 34.60 0.65
CA PRO A 31 38.13 33.77 1.43
C PRO A 31 37.97 32.43 0.71
N PRO A 32 38.17 31.29 1.39
CA PRO A 32 38.06 30.00 0.75
C PRO A 32 36.64 29.88 0.21
N ARG A 33 36.48 29.84 -1.12
CA ARG A 33 35.28 29.28 -1.72
C ARG A 33 35.21 27.88 -1.14
N VAL A 34 34.36 27.68 -0.13
CA VAL A 34 34.15 26.40 0.53
C VAL A 34 33.69 25.45 -0.56
N ARG A 35 34.64 24.74 -1.18
CA ARG A 35 34.34 23.70 -2.17
C ARG A 35 33.64 22.64 -1.35
N LYS A 36 32.34 22.46 -1.57
CA LYS A 36 31.56 21.43 -0.88
C LYS A 36 32.23 20.09 -1.18
N SER A 37 32.94 19.55 -0.19
CA SER A 37 33.44 18.19 -0.22
C SER A 37 32.31 17.24 0.19
N TYR A 38 32.19 16.13 -0.50
CA TYR A 38 31.22 15.06 -0.26
C TYR A 38 31.94 13.90 0.45
N PRO A 39 31.87 13.81 1.79
CA PRO A 39 32.47 12.71 2.54
C PRO A 39 31.70 11.40 2.30
N CYS A 40 32.39 10.26 2.36
CA CYS A 40 31.74 8.96 2.32
C CYS A 40 30.94 8.70 3.61
N PRO A 41 29.67 8.25 3.54
CA PRO A 41 28.86 7.96 4.72
C PRO A 41 29.19 6.61 5.39
N GLU A 42 30.05 5.79 4.78
CA GLU A 42 30.35 4.43 5.26
C GLU A 42 31.27 4.45 6.49
N PRO A 43 30.92 3.74 7.58
CA PRO A 43 31.73 3.72 8.79
C PRO A 43 33.09 3.09 8.52
N GLY A 44 34.17 3.82 8.86
CA GLY A 44 35.55 3.40 8.59
C GLY A 44 36.11 3.88 7.25
N CYS A 45 35.33 4.59 6.42
CA CYS A 45 35.83 5.21 5.20
C CYS A 45 36.06 6.72 5.37
N ALA A 46 37.32 7.14 5.48
CA ALA A 46 37.70 8.55 5.64
C ALA A 46 37.83 9.32 4.31
N ARG A 47 37.36 8.77 3.18
CA ARG A 47 37.51 9.39 1.85
C ARG A 47 36.47 10.49 1.65
N ALA A 48 36.92 11.64 1.15
CA ALA A 48 36.05 12.76 0.76
C ALA A 48 36.36 13.18 -0.68
N PHE A 49 35.32 13.56 -1.41
CA PHE A 49 35.41 13.87 -2.84
C PHE A 49 34.95 15.29 -3.15
N ASP A 50 35.51 15.88 -4.19
CA ASP A 50 35.14 17.21 -4.68
C ASP A 50 33.81 17.23 -5.49
N ARG A 51 33.32 16.06 -5.89
CA ARG A 51 32.11 15.88 -6.71
C ARG A 51 31.32 14.65 -6.27
N MET A 52 29.99 14.77 -6.33
CA MET A 52 29.05 13.68 -6.01
C MET A 52 29.26 12.45 -6.92
N THR A 53 29.59 12.63 -8.19
CA THR A 53 29.82 11.52 -9.14
C THR A 53 31.02 10.66 -8.76
N ARG A 54 32.07 11.26 -8.18
CA ARG A 54 33.24 10.53 -7.67
C ARG A 54 32.92 9.79 -6.38
N LEU A 55 32.16 10.40 -5.47
CA LEU A 55 31.66 9.73 -4.28
C LEU A 55 30.80 8.51 -4.65
N ASP A 56 29.91 8.64 -5.62
CA ASP A 56 29.04 7.54 -6.02
C ASP A 56 29.82 6.38 -6.68
N ALA A 57 30.78 6.69 -7.57
CA ALA A 57 31.67 5.68 -8.14
C ALA A 57 32.52 4.99 -7.08
N HIS A 58 33.04 5.74 -6.10
CA HIS A 58 33.75 5.20 -4.94
C HIS A 58 32.86 4.25 -4.14
N ARG A 59 31.64 4.67 -3.80
CA ARG A 59 30.69 3.86 -3.04
C ARG A 59 30.28 2.59 -3.78
N ARG A 60 30.15 2.62 -5.10
CA ARG A 60 29.87 1.42 -5.90
C ARG A 60 31.04 0.42 -5.93
N ARG A 61 32.28 0.90 -6.01
CA ARG A 61 33.47 0.04 -6.14
C ARG A 61 33.96 -0.50 -4.80
N GLU A 62 34.02 0.35 -3.78
CA GLU A 62 34.64 0.03 -2.50
C GLU A 62 33.62 -0.50 -1.48
N HIS A 63 32.36 -0.08 -1.61
CA HIS A 63 31.31 -0.39 -0.63
C HIS A 63 30.13 -1.15 -1.22
N GLY A 64 30.05 -1.31 -2.56
CA GLY A 64 28.91 -1.93 -3.25
C GLY A 64 27.54 -1.23 -3.04
N ALA A 65 27.49 -0.18 -2.23
CA ALA A 65 26.25 0.31 -1.62
C ALA A 65 25.41 1.23 -2.53
N GLY A 66 25.96 1.70 -3.65
CA GLY A 66 25.30 2.67 -4.52
C GLY A 66 24.01 2.17 -5.21
N LEU A 67 23.85 0.85 -5.37
CA LEU A 67 22.67 0.25 -6.01
C LEU A 67 21.80 -0.54 -5.02
N ALA A 68 22.41 -1.20 -4.03
CA ALA A 68 21.69 -1.99 -3.04
C ALA A 68 20.77 -1.14 -2.15
N ALA A 69 21.22 0.04 -1.71
CA ALA A 69 20.42 0.92 -0.85
C ALA A 69 19.17 1.47 -1.58
N ALA A 70 19.29 1.81 -2.86
CA ALA A 70 18.16 2.28 -3.65
C ALA A 70 17.14 1.16 -3.93
N ALA A 71 17.61 -0.06 -4.20
CA ALA A 71 16.75 -1.22 -4.38
C ALA A 71 16.02 -1.61 -3.07
N GLN A 72 16.72 -1.55 -1.93
CA GLN A 72 16.12 -1.76 -0.62
C GLN A 72 15.06 -0.71 -0.28
N ALA A 73 15.30 0.57 -0.60
CA ALA A 73 14.29 1.62 -0.42
C ALA A 73 13.03 1.39 -1.27
N ALA A 74 13.20 0.95 -2.52
CA ALA A 74 12.07 0.59 -3.39
C ALA A 74 11.28 -0.61 -2.85
N GLN A 75 11.97 -1.66 -2.38
CA GLN A 75 11.32 -2.83 -1.77
C GLN A 75 10.58 -2.48 -0.47
N ALA A 76 11.14 -1.59 0.36
CA ALA A 76 10.50 -1.13 1.59
C ALA A 76 9.18 -0.38 1.31
N LEU A 77 9.14 0.44 0.25
CA LEU A 77 7.91 1.11 -0.19
C LEU A 77 6.84 0.11 -0.63
N VAL A 78 7.21 -0.90 -1.41
CA VAL A 78 6.28 -1.96 -1.85
C VAL A 78 5.75 -2.75 -0.64
N GLN A 79 6.60 -3.08 0.34
CA GLN A 79 6.18 -3.75 1.57
C GLN A 79 5.22 -2.90 2.42
N LEU A 80 5.50 -1.60 2.57
CA LEU A 80 4.61 -0.68 3.27
C LEU A 80 3.24 -0.57 2.58
N GLN A 81 3.23 -0.51 1.25
CA GLN A 81 1.99 -0.48 0.48
C GLN A 81 1.18 -1.78 0.66
N GLY A 82 1.86 -2.94 0.67
CA GLY A 82 1.23 -4.23 0.96
C GLY A 82 0.62 -4.30 2.36
N GLN A 83 1.34 -3.83 3.39
CA GLN A 83 0.82 -3.76 4.77
C GLN A 83 -0.41 -2.86 4.87
N GLN A 84 -0.40 -1.71 4.18
CA GLN A 84 -1.55 -0.81 4.19
C GLN A 84 -2.80 -1.45 3.54
N GLN A 85 -2.63 -2.17 2.42
CA GLN A 85 -3.73 -2.87 1.77
C GLN A 85 -4.31 -3.98 2.66
N GLN A 86 -3.46 -4.75 3.35
CA GLN A 86 -3.91 -5.79 4.29
C GLN A 86 -4.69 -5.18 5.45
N GLY A 87 -4.23 -4.04 6.00
CA GLY A 87 -4.93 -3.31 7.05
C GLY A 87 -6.30 -2.76 6.60
N GLN A 88 -6.42 -2.33 5.34
CA GLN A 88 -7.71 -1.90 4.79
C GLN A 88 -8.68 -3.09 4.60
N GLN A 89 -8.19 -4.25 4.15
CA GLN A 89 -9.04 -5.43 4.00
C GLN A 89 -9.54 -5.98 5.35
N GLN A 90 -8.69 -5.98 6.38
CA GLN A 90 -9.11 -6.40 7.73
C GLN A 90 -10.20 -5.48 8.31
N GLN A 91 -10.20 -4.19 8.00
CA GLN A 91 -11.22 -3.26 8.48
C GLN A 91 -12.56 -3.42 7.73
N GLN A 92 -12.54 -3.81 6.46
CA GLN A 92 -13.77 -3.97 5.67
C GLN A 92 -14.54 -5.26 5.98
N GLN A 93 -13.85 -6.34 6.39
CA GLN A 93 -14.51 -7.63 6.72
C GLN A 93 -15.61 -7.54 7.79
N PRO A 94 -15.37 -6.96 8.99
CA PRO A 94 -16.41 -6.90 10.02
C PRO A 94 -17.60 -6.04 9.61
N GLN A 95 -17.35 -5.01 8.79
CA GLN A 95 -18.41 -4.12 8.30
C GLN A 95 -19.32 -4.83 7.30
N GLN A 96 -18.76 -5.62 6.37
CA GLN A 96 -19.54 -6.48 5.48
C GLN A 96 -20.28 -7.58 6.24
N ALA A 97 -19.65 -8.19 7.25
CA ALA A 97 -20.27 -9.21 8.07
C ALA A 97 -21.46 -8.66 8.87
N GLN A 98 -21.35 -7.45 9.44
CA GLN A 98 -22.48 -6.78 10.10
C GLN A 98 -23.62 -6.50 9.13
N GLN A 99 -23.31 -6.08 7.91
CA GLN A 99 -24.33 -5.77 6.91
C GLN A 99 -25.11 -7.02 6.48
N GLN A 100 -24.41 -8.15 6.32
CA GLN A 100 -25.03 -9.45 6.03
C GLN A 100 -25.91 -9.96 7.19
N GLN A 101 -25.51 -9.70 8.44
CA GLN A 101 -26.33 -10.07 9.60
C GLN A 101 -27.59 -9.20 9.75
N GLN A 102 -27.56 -7.95 9.29
CA GLN A 102 -28.72 -7.04 9.35
C GLN A 102 -29.76 -7.29 8.25
N GLN A 103 -29.37 -7.83 7.09
CA GLN A 103 -30.30 -8.10 5.99
C GLN A 103 -31.51 -8.97 6.38
N PRO A 104 -31.35 -10.14 7.01
CA PRO A 104 -32.49 -10.97 7.39
C PRO A 104 -33.36 -10.33 8.49
N GLN A 105 -32.79 -9.46 9.34
CA GLN A 105 -33.58 -8.70 10.30
C GLN A 105 -34.44 -7.63 9.59
N GLN A 106 -33.89 -6.92 8.60
CA GLN A 106 -34.66 -5.95 7.82
C GLN A 106 -35.74 -6.62 6.97
N GLN A 107 -35.49 -7.80 6.39
CA GLN A 107 -36.52 -8.57 5.68
C GLN A 107 -37.65 -8.97 6.63
N GLN A 108 -37.33 -9.50 7.81
CA GLN A 108 -38.33 -9.83 8.82
C GLN A 108 -39.12 -8.60 9.31
N GLN A 109 -38.48 -7.43 9.41
CA GLN A 109 -39.16 -6.19 9.75
C GLN A 109 -40.10 -5.75 8.62
N ALA A 110 -39.64 -5.74 7.37
CA ALA A 110 -40.46 -5.40 6.22
C ALA A 110 -41.66 -6.35 6.07
N GLU A 111 -41.45 -7.66 6.24
CA GLU A 111 -42.53 -8.67 6.22
C GLU A 111 -43.52 -8.48 7.38
N ARG A 112 -43.03 -8.07 8.56
CA ARG A 112 -43.88 -7.72 9.70
C ARG A 112 -44.68 -6.45 9.45
N GLU A 113 -44.08 -5.43 8.85
CA GLU A 113 -44.79 -4.20 8.49
C GLU A 113 -45.86 -4.45 7.43
N ASP A 114 -45.59 -5.30 6.44
CA ASP A 114 -46.58 -5.73 5.44
C ASP A 114 -47.72 -6.55 6.10
N ALA A 115 -47.38 -7.46 7.02
CA ALA A 115 -48.38 -8.23 7.78
C ALA A 115 -49.21 -7.36 8.75
N VAL A 116 -48.62 -6.32 9.34
CA VAL A 116 -49.32 -5.37 10.22
C VAL A 116 -50.19 -4.41 9.41
N ALA A 117 -49.75 -3.98 8.22
CA ALA A 117 -50.57 -3.23 7.27
C ALA A 117 -51.77 -4.06 6.76
N ALA A 118 -51.66 -5.40 6.78
CA ALA A 118 -52.72 -6.32 6.37
C ALA A 118 -53.76 -6.70 7.46
N GLY A 119 -53.67 -6.21 8.70
CA GLY A 119 -54.69 -6.46 9.75
C GLY A 119 -55.51 -5.21 10.12
N PRO A 120 -56.73 -5.29 10.70
CA PRO A 120 -57.79 -6.32 10.69
C PRO A 120 -58.93 -6.02 9.68
N VAL A 121 -58.76 -5.06 8.76
CA VAL A 121 -59.81 -4.61 7.83
C VAL A 121 -60.39 -5.71 6.93
N THR A 122 -59.62 -6.78 6.66
CA THR A 122 -60.08 -7.93 5.88
C THR A 122 -61.06 -8.81 6.66
N ARG A 123 -60.90 -8.94 7.99
CA ARG A 123 -61.82 -9.72 8.84
C ARG A 123 -63.15 -9.00 9.07
N SER A 124 -63.11 -7.67 9.15
CA SER A 124 -64.32 -6.82 9.26
C SER A 124 -65.12 -6.75 7.97
N ARG A 125 -64.47 -6.81 6.80
CA ARG A 125 -65.16 -6.83 5.50
C ARG A 125 -65.91 -8.15 5.27
N ALA A 126 -65.31 -9.28 5.61
CA ALA A 126 -65.98 -10.58 5.51
C ALA A 126 -67.20 -10.69 6.44
N ALA A 127 -67.10 -10.15 7.67
CA ALA A 127 -68.23 -10.10 8.59
C ALA A 127 -69.35 -9.14 8.13
N ALA A 128 -69.01 -8.05 7.45
CA ALA A 128 -69.98 -7.11 6.89
C ALA A 128 -70.73 -7.68 5.66
N GLU A 129 -70.08 -8.48 4.82
CA GLU A 129 -70.75 -9.15 3.69
C GLU A 129 -71.70 -10.26 4.15
N ASP A 130 -71.36 -11.01 5.21
CA ASP A 130 -72.26 -12.02 5.82
C ASP A 130 -73.53 -11.37 6.38
N LEU A 131 -73.40 -10.27 7.13
CA LEU A 131 -74.54 -9.51 7.65
C LEU A 131 -75.42 -8.93 6.54
N ARG A 132 -74.80 -8.47 5.44
CA ARG A 132 -75.53 -7.93 4.29
C ARG A 132 -76.29 -9.02 3.53
N GLY A 133 -75.73 -10.22 3.40
CA GLY A 133 -76.42 -11.38 2.84
C GLY A 133 -77.65 -11.76 3.67
N ARG A 134 -77.49 -11.83 4.99
CA ARG A 134 -78.59 -12.16 5.92
C ARG A 134 -79.72 -11.12 5.93
N LEU A 135 -79.41 -9.84 5.75
CA LEU A 135 -80.43 -8.79 5.61
C LEU A 135 -81.18 -8.90 4.27
N ALA A 136 -80.47 -9.19 3.18
CA ALA A 136 -81.11 -9.34 1.86
C ALA A 136 -82.05 -10.57 1.81
N GLU A 137 -81.68 -11.68 2.46
CA GLU A 137 -82.59 -12.83 2.60
C GLU A 137 -83.82 -12.50 3.46
N ALA A 138 -83.65 -11.74 4.55
CA ALA A 138 -84.76 -11.32 5.40
C ALA A 138 -85.74 -10.36 4.68
N GLU A 139 -85.24 -9.44 3.84
CA GLU A 139 -86.10 -8.57 3.02
C GLU A 139 -86.87 -9.37 1.96
N ALA A 140 -86.23 -10.33 1.29
CA ALA A 140 -86.89 -11.18 0.30
C ALA A 140 -87.98 -12.08 0.91
N GLU A 141 -87.83 -12.49 2.17
CA GLU A 141 -88.86 -13.25 2.90
C GLU A 141 -90.05 -12.36 3.30
N LEU A 142 -89.84 -11.06 3.52
CA LEU A 142 -90.90 -10.10 3.86
C LEU A 142 -91.73 -9.68 2.64
N GLU A 143 -91.17 -9.75 1.43
CA GLU A 143 -91.85 -9.49 0.16
C GLU A 143 -92.64 -10.71 -0.40
N ARG A 144 -92.63 -11.85 0.30
CA ARG A 144 -93.40 -13.06 -0.05
C ARG A 144 -94.75 -13.14 0.64
#